data_AF-A0A1I1R5R7-F1
#
_entry.id   AF-A0A1I1R5R7-F1
#
_cell.length_a   1.000
_cell.length_b   1.000
_cell.length_c   1.000
_cell.angle_alpha   90.00
_cell.angle_beta   90.00
_cell.angle_gamma   90.00
#
_symmetry.space_group_name_H-M   'P 1'
#
loop_
_entity.id
_entity.type
_entity.pdbx_description
1 polymer ?
#
loop_
_entity_poly.entity_id
_entity_poly.type
_entity_poly.pdbx_seq_one_letter_code
_entity_poly.pdbx_strand_id
1 'polypeptide(L)'
;MMNKKILGIAIVAIMAITSTVPTYAAERSLKDSGAKQTKIEAKHTKGLDNKGKFDGKAGHEGQNFSEKAKELGVDITGLSTADAQAKIMVAQAQKLGIDTTGLTADQIKEKIKATREDQGLAERAKKLGVDITGLSKEDAQAKIMAAQAQKLGIDTTGLTVDQIKEKIKATREEQGLAERAKKLGVDITGLSTTDAQAKIMTAQA
;
A
#
# COMPACT_ATOMS: atom_id res chain seq x y z
N MET A 1 38.10 15.56 -38.97
CA MET A 1 38.72 16.45 -37.96
C MET A 1 38.04 16.16 -36.62
N MET A 2 38.81 15.66 -35.64
CA MET A 2 38.33 15.23 -34.32
C MET A 2 38.52 16.36 -33.31
N ASN A 3 37.44 16.82 -32.68
CA ASN A 3 37.51 17.80 -31.59
C ASN A 3 37.31 17.08 -30.26
N LYS A 4 38.43 16.67 -29.64
CA LYS A 4 38.52 16.20 -28.25
C LYS A 4 39.14 17.32 -27.40
N LYS A 5 38.46 17.77 -26.35
CA LYS A 5 38.99 18.58 -25.23
C LYS A 5 38.18 18.21 -23.98
N ILE A 6 38.54 17.18 -23.19
CA ILE A 6 39.41 17.20 -21.99
C ILE A 6 39.04 18.38 -21.07
N LEU A 7 38.08 18.21 -20.16
CA LEU A 7 38.24 17.73 -18.77
C LEU A 7 39.13 18.66 -17.92
N GLY A 8 38.52 19.65 -17.28
CA GLY A 8 39.13 20.48 -16.24
C GLY A 8 38.31 20.39 -14.96
N ILE A 9 38.68 19.48 -14.06
CA ILE A 9 38.15 19.44 -12.69
C ILE A 9 39.09 20.29 -11.84
N ALA A 10 38.61 21.46 -11.42
CA ALA A 10 39.27 22.27 -10.40
C ALA A 10 38.98 21.66 -9.03
N ILE A 11 40.01 21.09 -8.40
CA ILE A 11 39.97 20.66 -6.99
C ILE A 11 40.14 21.92 -6.14
N VAL A 12 39.06 22.41 -5.53
CA VAL A 12 39.13 23.44 -4.50
C VAL A 12 39.39 22.76 -3.16
N ALA A 13 40.62 22.94 -2.67
CA ALA A 13 40.99 22.64 -1.30
C ALA A 13 40.25 23.59 -0.34
N ILE A 14 39.40 23.05 0.54
CA ILE A 14 38.87 23.82 1.67
C ILE A 14 39.71 23.48 2.89
N MET A 15 40.44 24.51 3.33
CA MET A 15 41.23 24.53 4.55
C MET A 15 40.37 24.34 5.80
N ALA A 16 40.98 23.71 6.79
CA ALA A 16 40.50 23.51 8.14
C ALA A 16 40.15 24.83 8.84
N ILE A 17 39.03 24.84 9.57
CA ILE A 17 38.84 25.71 10.72
C ILE A 17 38.70 24.80 11.93
N THR A 18 39.74 24.84 12.77
CA THR A 18 39.79 24.29 14.11
C THR A 18 38.86 25.09 15.02
N SER A 19 37.88 24.43 15.65
CA SER A 19 37.32 24.92 16.91
C SER A 19 37.32 23.77 17.92
N THR A 20 38.06 24.02 19.00
CA THR A 20 38.24 23.14 20.15
C THR A 20 36.94 23.03 20.94
N VAL A 21 36.51 21.80 21.23
CA VAL A 21 35.58 21.50 22.33
C VAL A 21 36.25 20.52 23.30
N PRO A 22 36.20 20.75 24.61
CA PRO A 22 36.87 19.91 25.60
C PRO A 22 36.21 18.53 25.73
N THR A 23 37.08 17.56 25.94
CA THR A 23 36.85 16.16 26.27
C THR A 23 36.04 15.97 27.55
N TYR A 24 35.07 15.04 27.55
CA TYR A 24 34.87 14.08 28.65
C TYR A 24 34.17 12.78 28.16
N ALA A 25 34.98 11.73 28.16
CA ALA A 25 34.71 10.31 28.47
C ALA A 25 33.76 9.41 27.63
N ALA A 26 34.39 8.31 27.19
CA ALA A 26 33.89 6.91 27.11
C ALA A 26 33.21 6.40 25.82
N GLU A 27 34.07 5.87 24.94
CA GLU A 27 34.06 4.48 24.42
C GLU A 27 32.73 3.82 23.98
N ARG A 28 32.51 3.72 22.65
CA ARG A 28 32.73 2.50 21.80
C ARG A 28 31.87 2.53 20.51
N SER A 29 32.59 2.55 19.39
CA SER A 29 32.38 1.82 18.12
C SER A 29 30.95 1.51 17.62
N LEU A 30 30.53 2.13 16.50
CA LEU A 30 30.49 1.52 15.15
C LEU A 30 29.72 2.40 14.16
N LYS A 31 30.16 2.33 12.90
CA LYS A 31 29.62 2.95 11.68
C LYS A 31 28.11 2.76 11.51
N ASP A 32 27.37 3.83 11.16
CA ASP A 32 26.45 3.80 10.02
C ASP A 32 26.11 5.22 9.51
N SER A 33 25.68 5.25 8.27
CA SER A 33 25.73 6.28 7.25
C SER A 33 24.72 7.41 7.47
N GLY A 34 25.10 8.60 7.01
CA GLY A 34 24.31 9.83 7.15
C GLY A 34 22.97 9.78 6.42
N ALA A 35 21.89 9.82 7.19
CA ALA A 35 20.60 10.36 6.77
C ALA A 35 20.44 11.74 7.40
N LYS A 36 20.47 12.81 6.58
CA LYS A 36 20.12 14.16 7.03
C LYS A 36 18.66 14.17 7.44
N GLN A 37 18.42 14.29 8.74
CA GLN A 37 17.11 14.41 9.34
C GLN A 37 16.43 15.71 8.89
N THR A 38 15.34 15.61 8.14
CA THR A 38 14.35 16.69 8.06
C THR A 38 13.50 16.66 9.31
N LYS A 39 13.69 17.70 10.14
CA LYS A 39 12.99 17.96 11.39
C LYS A 39 11.48 18.10 11.14
N ILE A 40 10.70 17.12 11.59
CA ILE A 40 9.26 17.29 11.81
C ILE A 40 9.12 17.63 13.30
N GLU A 41 8.75 18.87 13.62
CA GLU A 41 8.50 19.28 15.00
C GLU A 41 7.15 18.72 15.47
N ALA A 42 7.18 17.70 16.33
CA ALA A 42 6.00 17.20 17.03
C ALA A 42 6.23 17.22 18.56
N LYS A 43 5.24 17.76 19.28
CA LYS A 43 5.23 17.87 20.74
C LYS A 43 5.32 16.48 21.38
N HIS A 44 6.19 16.37 22.39
CA HIS A 44 6.47 15.15 23.15
C HIS A 44 5.19 14.44 23.61
N THR A 45 4.93 13.26 23.07
CA THR A 45 4.02 12.26 23.64
C THR A 45 4.70 10.90 23.63
N LYS A 46 4.38 10.07 24.63
CA LYS A 46 5.06 8.81 24.98
C LYS A 46 5.31 7.93 23.75
N GLY A 47 6.56 7.45 23.61
CA GLY A 47 6.98 6.58 22.52
C GLY A 47 6.34 5.19 22.58
N LEU A 48 6.30 4.50 21.43
CA LEU A 48 5.81 3.14 21.30
C LEU A 48 6.77 2.14 21.95
N ASP A 49 6.25 1.27 22.82
CA ASP A 49 6.99 0.13 23.37
C ASP A 49 7.11 -0.99 22.32
N ASN A 50 7.86 -2.07 22.63
CA ASN A 50 8.08 -3.24 21.76
C ASN A 50 6.79 -3.96 21.28
N LYS A 51 5.61 -3.50 21.70
CA LYS A 51 4.30 -4.02 21.30
C LYS A 51 3.50 -3.05 20.44
N GLY A 52 3.98 -1.83 20.21
CA GLY A 52 3.33 -0.84 19.34
C GLY A 52 1.89 -0.49 19.78
N LYS A 53 1.54 -0.69 21.06
CA LYS A 53 0.20 -0.39 21.56
C LYS A 53 0.14 1.05 22.03
N PHE A 54 -0.80 1.79 21.46
CA PHE A 54 -1.20 3.10 21.93
C PHE A 54 -2.14 2.92 23.13
N ASP A 55 -1.71 3.36 24.32
CA ASP A 55 -2.53 3.34 25.56
C ASP A 55 -3.63 4.43 25.58
N GLY A 56 -4.02 4.98 24.44
CA GLY A 56 -5.03 6.04 24.33
C GLY A 56 -6.30 5.60 23.61
N LYS A 57 -7.45 5.69 24.30
CA LYS A 57 -8.77 5.55 23.66
C LYS A 57 -9.01 6.73 22.70
N ALA A 58 -8.77 6.55 21.41
CA ALA A 58 -9.38 7.35 20.34
C ALA A 58 -9.47 6.49 19.07
N GLY A 59 -10.66 6.47 18.48
CA GLY A 59 -11.11 5.45 17.52
C GLY A 59 -10.51 5.52 16.11
N HIS A 60 -10.90 4.48 15.36
CA HIS A 60 -10.75 4.20 13.93
C HIS A 60 -9.46 3.49 13.49
N GLU A 61 -9.67 2.23 13.06
CA GLU A 61 -8.75 1.32 12.37
C GLU A 61 -7.37 1.15 13.02
N GLY A 62 -7.32 0.25 14.01
CA GLY A 62 -6.08 -0.25 14.60
C GLY A 62 -5.22 -0.98 13.58
N GLN A 63 -4.49 -0.21 12.76
CA GLN A 63 -3.35 -0.72 12.00
C GLN A 63 -2.28 -1.05 13.02
N ASN A 64 -1.96 -2.33 13.18
CA ASN A 64 -0.83 -2.72 13.99
C ASN A 64 0.45 -2.22 13.31
N PHE A 65 0.89 -1.01 13.66
CA PHE A 65 2.09 -0.40 13.11
C PHE A 65 3.31 -1.30 13.30
N SER A 66 3.34 -2.13 14.37
CA SER A 66 4.39 -3.12 14.59
C SER A 66 4.41 -4.21 13.50
N GLU A 67 3.25 -4.72 13.08
CA GLU A 67 3.19 -5.73 12.01
C GLU A 67 3.63 -5.14 10.67
N LYS A 68 3.14 -3.94 10.32
CA LYS A 68 3.55 -3.26 9.09
C LYS A 68 5.04 -2.93 9.10
N ALA A 69 5.56 -2.47 10.23
CA ALA A 69 6.97 -2.18 10.40
C ALA A 69 7.83 -3.44 10.19
N LYS A 70 7.42 -4.58 10.77
CA LYS A 70 8.08 -5.89 10.55
C LYS A 70 8.01 -6.33 9.09
N GLU A 71 6.85 -6.24 8.45
CA GLU A 71 6.67 -6.62 7.04
C GLU A 71 7.51 -5.76 6.07
N LEU A 72 7.79 -4.53 6.48
CA LEU A 72 8.60 -3.57 5.73
C LEU A 72 10.07 -3.55 6.17
N GLY A 73 10.44 -4.33 7.20
CA GLY A 73 11.79 -4.38 7.73
C GLY A 73 12.26 -3.06 8.37
N VAL A 74 11.35 -2.25 8.91
CA VAL A 74 11.68 -0.96 9.56
C VAL A 74 11.49 -1.02 11.07
N ASP A 75 12.42 -0.42 11.81
CA ASP A 75 12.29 -0.27 13.26
C ASP A 75 11.52 1.00 13.62
N ILE A 76 10.50 0.87 14.46
CA ILE A 76 9.67 1.97 14.98
C ILE A 76 9.75 2.10 16.51
N THR A 77 10.64 1.35 17.15
CA THR A 77 10.77 1.32 18.62
C THR A 77 11.16 2.70 19.15
N GLY A 78 10.45 3.16 20.18
CA GLY A 78 10.73 4.46 20.80
C GLY A 78 10.30 5.68 19.98
N LEU A 79 9.69 5.49 18.79
CA LEU A 79 9.10 6.58 18.01
C LEU A 79 7.73 6.98 18.58
N SER A 80 7.35 8.24 18.37
CA SER A 80 5.96 8.65 18.54
C SER A 80 5.07 7.96 17.50
N THR A 81 3.76 7.87 17.75
CA THR A 81 2.83 7.30 16.77
C THR A 81 2.90 8.01 15.41
N ALA A 82 3.02 9.34 15.41
CA ALA A 82 3.13 10.13 14.20
C ALA A 82 4.42 9.82 13.43
N ASP A 83 5.55 9.72 14.12
CA ASP A 83 6.85 9.41 13.50
C ASP A 83 6.89 7.97 13.00
N ALA A 84 6.33 7.01 13.75
CA ALA A 84 6.21 5.63 13.33
C ALA A 84 5.34 5.50 12.06
N GLN A 85 4.20 6.20 12.02
CA GLN A 85 3.34 6.23 10.85
C GLN A 85 4.05 6.83 9.64
N ALA A 86 4.75 7.97 9.81
CA ALA A 86 5.51 8.60 8.74
C ALA A 86 6.61 7.66 8.21
N LYS A 87 7.37 7.02 9.10
CA LYS A 87 8.43 6.06 8.75
C LYS A 87 7.89 4.84 7.99
N ILE A 88 6.76 4.28 8.45
CA ILE A 88 6.08 3.17 7.77
C ILE A 88 5.57 3.61 6.39
N MET A 89 5.02 4.82 6.26
CA MET A 89 4.53 5.33 4.99
C MET A 89 5.67 5.51 3.98
N VAL A 90 6.79 6.09 4.39
CA VAL A 90 7.99 6.21 3.55
C VAL A 90 8.50 4.84 3.14
N ALA A 91 8.56 3.88 4.06
CA ALA A 91 8.98 2.52 3.76
C ALA A 91 8.05 1.82 2.75
N GLN A 92 6.73 2.02 2.85
CA GLN A 92 5.78 1.53 1.86
C GLN A 92 6.01 2.15 0.48
N ALA A 93 6.25 3.45 0.42
CA ALA A 93 6.55 4.15 -0.83
C ALA A 93 7.83 3.59 -1.49
N GLN A 94 8.89 3.41 -0.70
CA GLN A 94 10.16 2.84 -1.17
C GLN A 94 10.00 1.40 -1.67
N LYS A 95 9.25 0.55 -0.97
CA LYS A 95 8.93 -0.83 -1.40
C LYS A 95 8.17 -0.85 -2.73
N LEU A 96 7.41 0.20 -3.04
CA LEU A 96 6.70 0.39 -4.31
C LEU A 96 7.54 1.12 -5.37
N GLY A 97 8.80 1.46 -5.09
CA GLY A 97 9.68 2.19 -6.02
C GLY A 97 9.36 3.68 -6.17
N ILE A 98 8.63 4.26 -5.22
CA ILE A 98 8.24 5.68 -5.23
C ILE A 98 9.35 6.50 -4.55
N ASP A 99 9.89 7.49 -5.27
CA ASP A 99 10.76 8.50 -4.66
C ASP A 99 9.94 9.44 -3.77
N THR A 100 10.33 9.54 -2.51
CA THR A 100 9.68 10.36 -1.48
C THR A 100 10.36 11.72 -1.29
N THR A 101 11.47 11.97 -1.98
CA THR A 101 12.28 13.19 -1.80
C THR A 101 11.48 14.42 -2.18
N GLY A 102 11.36 15.38 -1.24
CA GLY A 102 10.63 16.63 -1.46
C GLY A 102 9.10 16.50 -1.47
N LEU A 103 8.55 15.32 -1.14
CA LEU A 103 7.11 15.11 -1.06
C LEU A 103 6.56 15.28 0.35
N THR A 104 5.34 15.80 0.45
CA THR A 104 4.56 15.82 1.69
C THR A 104 3.98 14.44 2.00
N ALA A 105 3.58 14.20 3.24
CA ALA A 105 2.94 12.94 3.64
C ALA A 105 1.68 12.62 2.81
N ASP A 106 0.87 13.63 2.50
CA ASP A 106 -0.33 13.44 1.66
C ASP A 106 0.02 13.05 0.22
N GLN A 107 1.05 13.68 -0.36
CA GLN A 107 1.54 13.33 -1.70
C GLN A 107 2.11 11.91 -1.75
N ILE A 108 2.85 11.49 -0.71
CA ILE A 108 3.36 10.12 -0.60
C ILE A 108 2.18 9.14 -0.54
N LYS A 109 1.18 9.42 0.31
CA LYS A 109 -0.02 8.59 0.45
C LYS A 109 -0.79 8.45 -0.85
N GLU A 110 -0.96 9.54 -1.58
CA GLU A 110 -1.63 9.55 -2.88
C GLU A 110 -0.86 8.73 -3.92
N LYS A 111 0.46 8.90 -4.01
CA LYS A 111 1.30 8.09 -4.92
C LYS A 111 1.29 6.61 -4.57
N ILE A 112 1.32 6.25 -3.29
CA ILE A 112 1.17 4.86 -2.83
C ILE A 112 -0.18 4.31 -3.31
N LYS A 113 -1.26 5.07 -3.11
CA LYS A 113 -2.60 4.65 -3.53
C LYS A 113 -2.68 4.43 -5.03
N ALA A 114 -2.23 5.39 -5.83
CA ALA A 114 -2.22 5.29 -7.29
C ALA A 114 -1.41 4.08 -7.76
N THR A 115 -0.19 3.89 -7.24
CA THR A 115 0.68 2.76 -7.61
C THR A 115 0.03 1.41 -7.29
N ARG A 116 -0.62 1.29 -6.12
CA ARG A 116 -1.35 0.06 -5.76
C ARG A 116 -2.56 -0.19 -6.63
N GLU A 117 -3.29 0.85 -7.02
CA GLU A 117 -4.40 0.72 -7.96
C GLU A 117 -3.92 0.21 -9.31
N ASP A 118 -2.81 0.72 -9.82
CA ASP A 118 -2.23 0.34 -11.10
C ASP A 118 -1.69 -1.10 -11.08
N GLN A 119 -0.98 -1.48 -10.00
CA GLN A 119 -0.59 -2.88 -9.76
C GLN A 119 -1.81 -3.80 -9.68
N GLY A 120 -2.85 -3.40 -8.95
CA GLY A 120 -4.09 -4.17 -8.83
C GLY A 120 -4.84 -4.32 -10.15
N LEU A 121 -4.76 -3.33 -11.06
CA LEU A 121 -5.28 -3.45 -12.42
C LEU A 121 -4.46 -4.46 -13.23
N ALA A 122 -3.14 -4.35 -13.21
CA ALA A 122 -2.24 -5.27 -13.91
C ALA A 122 -2.42 -6.73 -13.44
N GLU A 123 -2.56 -6.96 -12.13
CA GLU A 123 -2.81 -8.30 -11.58
C GLU A 123 -4.15 -8.87 -12.03
N ARG A 124 -5.22 -8.06 -12.02
CA ARG A 124 -6.55 -8.48 -12.50
C ARG A 124 -6.50 -8.81 -13.99
N ALA A 125 -5.85 -7.99 -14.80
CA ALA A 125 -5.67 -8.23 -16.22
C ALA A 125 -4.94 -9.55 -16.47
N LYS A 126 -3.81 -9.77 -15.78
CA LYS A 126 -3.03 -11.02 -15.86
C LYS A 126 -3.87 -12.25 -15.47
N LYS A 127 -4.64 -12.16 -14.37
CA LYS A 127 -5.52 -13.25 -13.91
C LYS A 127 -6.62 -13.62 -14.92
N LEU A 128 -7.01 -12.67 -15.76
CA LEU A 128 -8.04 -12.84 -16.79
C LEU A 128 -7.44 -13.10 -18.18
N GLY A 129 -6.12 -13.05 -18.33
CA GLY A 129 -5.46 -13.18 -19.65
C GLY A 129 -5.71 -11.98 -20.57
N VAL A 130 -5.94 -10.80 -20.00
CA VAL A 130 -6.23 -9.57 -20.75
C VAL A 130 -4.96 -8.74 -20.89
N ASP A 131 -4.64 -8.34 -22.11
CA ASP A 131 -3.61 -7.33 -22.36
C ASP A 131 -4.20 -5.91 -22.21
N ILE A 132 -3.57 -5.14 -21.33
CA ILE A 132 -3.89 -3.74 -21.04
C ILE A 132 -2.72 -2.79 -21.37
N THR A 133 -1.67 -3.29 -22.02
CA THR A 133 -0.49 -2.49 -22.37
C THR A 133 -0.87 -1.35 -23.31
N GLY A 134 -0.42 -0.14 -23.00
CA GLY A 134 -0.68 1.05 -23.82
C GLY A 134 -2.11 1.61 -23.72
N LEU A 135 -2.96 1.05 -22.85
CA LEU A 135 -4.29 1.58 -22.58
C LEU A 135 -4.26 2.68 -21.50
N SER A 136 -5.22 3.59 -21.57
CA SER A 136 -5.54 4.46 -20.44
C SER A 136 -6.04 3.63 -19.24
N LYS A 137 -6.04 4.22 -18.04
CA LYS A 137 -6.52 3.53 -16.84
C LYS A 137 -8.00 3.16 -16.97
N GLU A 138 -8.78 4.05 -17.56
CA GLU A 138 -10.20 3.91 -17.82
C GLU A 138 -10.46 2.79 -18.83
N ASP A 139 -9.71 2.77 -19.94
CA ASP A 139 -9.84 1.73 -20.97
C ASP A 139 -9.39 0.35 -20.45
N ALA A 140 -8.30 0.32 -19.67
CA ALA A 140 -7.84 -0.90 -19.01
C ALA A 140 -8.91 -1.44 -18.05
N GLN A 141 -9.54 -0.57 -17.26
CA GLN A 141 -10.64 -0.94 -16.37
C GLN A 141 -11.83 -1.49 -17.15
N ALA A 142 -12.27 -0.81 -18.20
CA ALA A 142 -13.39 -1.25 -19.02
C ALA A 142 -13.12 -2.62 -19.65
N LYS A 143 -11.92 -2.82 -20.20
CA LYS A 143 -11.51 -4.09 -20.81
C LYS A 143 -11.44 -5.23 -19.79
N ILE A 144 -10.89 -4.97 -18.60
CA ILE A 144 -10.88 -5.92 -17.49
C ILE A 144 -12.31 -6.27 -17.05
N MET A 145 -13.21 -5.29 -16.95
CA MET A 145 -14.61 -5.52 -16.56
C MET A 145 -15.34 -6.36 -17.59
N ALA A 146 -15.20 -6.06 -18.88
CA ALA A 146 -15.78 -6.85 -19.96
C ALA A 146 -15.32 -8.31 -19.90
N ALA A 147 -14.02 -8.55 -19.71
CA ALA A 147 -13.48 -9.90 -19.56
C ALA A 147 -14.01 -10.61 -18.30
N GLN A 148 -14.21 -9.90 -17.19
CA GLN A 148 -14.83 -10.47 -16.00
C GLN A 148 -16.28 -10.86 -16.25
N ALA A 149 -17.05 -10.01 -16.93
CA ALA A 149 -18.44 -10.30 -17.28
C ALA A 149 -18.54 -11.54 -18.17
N GLN A 150 -17.72 -11.62 -19.22
CA GLN A 150 -17.66 -12.79 -20.10
C GLN A 150 -17.33 -14.08 -19.35
N LYS A 151 -16.35 -14.03 -18.42
CA LYS A 151 -15.98 -15.19 -17.59
C LYS A 151 -17.11 -15.65 -16.66
N LEU A 152 -18.01 -14.74 -16.30
CA LEU A 152 -19.20 -15.04 -15.51
C LEU A 152 -20.44 -15.39 -16.36
N GLY A 153 -20.32 -15.42 -17.69
CA GLY A 153 -21.44 -15.67 -18.60
C GLY A 153 -22.44 -14.51 -18.69
N ILE A 154 -22.03 -13.29 -18.33
CA ILE A 154 -22.85 -12.10 -18.39
C ILE A 154 -22.74 -11.49 -19.80
N ASP A 155 -23.87 -11.34 -20.49
CA ASP A 155 -23.94 -10.56 -21.72
C ASP A 155 -23.82 -9.06 -21.39
N THR A 156 -22.82 -8.41 -21.99
CA THR A 156 -22.54 -6.98 -21.81
C THR A 156 -23.14 -6.11 -22.90
N THR A 157 -23.79 -6.69 -23.91
CA THR A 157 -24.32 -5.96 -25.06
C THR A 157 -25.40 -4.97 -24.62
N GLY A 158 -25.21 -3.69 -24.99
CA GLY A 158 -26.16 -2.62 -24.65
C GLY A 158 -26.15 -2.17 -23.18
N LEU A 159 -25.22 -2.67 -22.37
CA LEU A 159 -25.09 -2.27 -20.96
C LEU A 159 -24.05 -1.16 -20.77
N THR A 160 -24.30 -0.28 -19.80
CA THR A 160 -23.31 0.67 -19.32
C THR A 160 -22.28 -0.02 -18.42
N VAL A 161 -21.11 0.62 -18.22
CA VAL A 161 -20.06 0.10 -17.33
C VAL A 161 -20.59 -0.15 -15.92
N ASP A 162 -21.42 0.75 -15.40
CA ASP A 162 -22.03 0.61 -14.07
C ASP A 162 -22.99 -0.58 -14.01
N GLN A 163 -23.81 -0.79 -15.04
CA GLN A 163 -24.70 -1.96 -15.11
C GLN A 163 -23.92 -3.27 -15.19
N ILE A 164 -22.82 -3.31 -15.96
CA ILE A 164 -21.92 -4.47 -16.02
C ILE A 164 -21.33 -4.75 -14.64
N LYS A 165 -20.87 -3.71 -13.95
CA LYS A 165 -20.29 -3.81 -12.60
C LYS A 165 -21.30 -4.34 -11.59
N GLU A 166 -22.54 -3.87 -11.62
CA GLU A 166 -23.62 -4.35 -10.75
C GLU A 166 -23.95 -5.82 -11.03
N LYS A 167 -24.07 -6.21 -12.31
CA LYS A 167 -24.30 -7.62 -12.67
C LYS A 167 -23.15 -8.52 -12.23
N ILE A 168 -21.90 -8.12 -12.44
CA ILE A 168 -20.72 -8.86 -11.96
C ILE A 168 -20.79 -9.06 -10.44
N LYS A 169 -21.16 -8.01 -9.70
CA LYS A 169 -21.28 -8.07 -8.24
C LYS A 169 -22.38 -9.05 -7.83
N ALA A 170 -23.59 -8.93 -8.39
CA ALA A 170 -24.70 -9.81 -8.09
C ALA A 170 -24.38 -11.28 -8.40
N THR A 171 -23.84 -11.57 -9.58
CA THR A 171 -23.48 -12.94 -9.97
C THR A 171 -22.39 -13.54 -9.05
N ARG A 172 -21.40 -12.74 -8.61
CA ARG A 172 -20.41 -13.22 -7.64
C ARG A 172 -20.99 -13.48 -6.26
N GLU A 173 -21.94 -12.66 -5.83
CA GLU A 173 -22.64 -12.87 -4.55
C GLU A 173 -23.45 -14.18 -4.61
N GLU A 174 -24.19 -14.41 -5.69
CA GLU A 174 -24.95 -15.65 -5.92
C GLU A 174 -24.02 -16.87 -5.96
N GLN A 175 -22.94 -16.83 -6.74
CA GLN A 175 -21.95 -17.92 -6.79
C GLN A 175 -21.30 -18.16 -5.42
N GLY A 176 -20.95 -17.10 -4.69
CA GLY A 176 -20.37 -17.21 -3.35
C GLY A 176 -21.35 -17.82 -2.33
N LEU A 177 -22.64 -17.53 -2.43
CA LEU A 177 -23.67 -18.19 -1.62
C LEU A 177 -23.84 -19.65 -2.01
N ALA A 178 -23.90 -19.95 -3.31
CA ALA A 178 -24.00 -21.32 -3.79
C ALA A 178 -22.80 -22.18 -3.35
N GLU A 179 -21.57 -21.65 -3.41
CA GLU A 179 -20.38 -22.36 -2.93
C GLU A 179 -20.41 -22.59 -1.42
N ARG A 180 -20.82 -21.59 -0.63
CA ARG A 180 -20.97 -21.75 0.83
C ARG A 180 -22.05 -22.76 1.18
N ALA A 181 -23.20 -22.69 0.53
CA ALA A 181 -24.31 -23.63 0.71
C ALA A 181 -23.86 -25.05 0.40
N LYS A 182 -23.21 -25.26 -0.75
CA LYS A 182 -22.64 -26.56 -1.15
C LYS A 182 -21.64 -27.08 -0.12
N LYS A 183 -20.75 -26.22 0.39
CA LYS A 183 -19.75 -26.60 1.40
C LYS A 183 -20.39 -27.05 2.73
N LEU A 184 -21.55 -26.50 3.07
CA LEU A 184 -22.29 -26.82 4.29
C LEU A 184 -23.38 -27.88 4.08
N GLY A 185 -23.58 -28.36 2.85
CA GLY A 185 -24.68 -29.28 2.53
C GLY A 185 -26.07 -28.65 2.66
N VAL A 186 -26.17 -27.33 2.56
CA VAL A 186 -27.44 -26.59 2.67
C VAL A 186 -28.04 -26.41 1.29
N ASP A 187 -29.31 -26.78 1.12
CA ASP A 187 -30.07 -26.43 -0.09
C ASP A 187 -30.62 -25.01 0.01
N ILE A 188 -30.26 -24.18 -0.96
CA ILE A 188 -30.72 -22.78 -1.10
C ILE A 188 -31.54 -22.56 -2.38
N THR A 189 -31.89 -23.62 -3.10
CA THR A 189 -32.66 -23.55 -4.35
C THR A 189 -34.00 -22.87 -4.10
N GLY A 190 -34.34 -21.91 -4.95
CA GLY A 190 -35.62 -21.20 -4.89
C GLY A 190 -35.73 -20.16 -3.76
N LEU A 191 -34.67 -19.97 -2.96
CA LEU A 191 -34.65 -18.94 -1.93
C LEU A 191 -34.24 -17.58 -2.51
N SER A 192 -34.73 -16.50 -1.89
CA SER A 192 -34.17 -15.17 -2.12
C SER A 192 -32.72 -15.11 -1.63
N THR A 193 -31.94 -14.16 -2.13
CA THR A 193 -30.54 -13.97 -1.70
C THR A 193 -30.42 -13.76 -0.20
N THR A 194 -31.38 -13.05 0.40
CA THR A 194 -31.48 -12.79 1.84
C THR A 194 -31.79 -14.08 2.62
N ASP A 195 -32.75 -14.88 2.15
CA ASP A 195 -33.13 -16.12 2.83
C ASP A 195 -32.03 -17.18 2.71
N ALA A 196 -31.38 -17.26 1.54
CA ALA A 196 -30.22 -18.11 1.32
C ALA A 196 -29.08 -17.75 2.28
N GLN A 197 -28.80 -16.44 2.45
CA GLN A 197 -27.82 -15.96 3.42
C GLN A 197 -28.17 -16.37 4.85
N ALA A 198 -29.40 -16.12 5.29
CA ALA A 198 -29.86 -16.48 6.63
C ALA A 198 -29.71 -17.98 6.89
N LYS A 199 -30.14 -18.82 5.93
CA LYS A 199 -30.04 -20.27 6.04
C LYS A 199 -28.58 -20.76 6.10
N ILE A 200 -27.70 -20.20 5.28
CA ILE A 200 -26.26 -20.49 5.33
C ILE A 200 -25.68 -20.10 6.70
N MET A 201 -26.02 -18.93 7.24
CA MET A 201 -25.53 -18.49 8.55
C MET A 201 -25.98 -19.41 9.67
N THR A 202 -27.23 -19.88 9.65
CA THR A 202 -27.72 -20.84 10.66
C THR A 202 -26.99 -22.18 10.63
N ALA A 203 -26.50 -22.61 9.46
CA ALA A 203 -25.73 -23.85 9.31
C ALA A 203 -24.24 -23.69 9.64
N GLN A 204 -23.76 -22.45 9.84
CA GLN A 204 -22.38 -22.16 10.25
C GLN A 204 -22.22 -22.04 11.77
N ALA A 205 -23.33 -21.88 12.50
CA ALA A 205 -23.38 -21.78 13.96
C ALA A 205 -23.38 -23.17 14.61
#